data_AF-A0A949I2V9-F1
#
_entry.id   AF-A0A949I2V9-F1
#
_cell.length_a   1.000
_cell.length_b   1.000
_cell.length_c   1.000
_cell.angle_alpha   90.00
_cell.angle_beta   90.00
_cell.angle_gamma   90.00
#
_symmetry.space_group_name_H-M   'P 1'
#
loop_
_entity.id
_entity.type
_entity.pdbx_description
1 polymer ?
#
loop_
_entity_poly.entity_id
_entity_poly.type
_entity_poly.pdbx_seq_one_letter_code
_entity_poly.pdbx_strand_id
1 'polypeptide(L)'
;MAMKTQKPTGTNPFMPEFDMTKMMEGMKIPAMPDMGVVLAAHRRNLEALTAANRAALEGAQLVARRHMEIMQETMAGLTETLKDLAASKTPSSQAAKQAELLKTAYENAVANTKELGDLIQKSNAEAISKLNTRFSEAMSEMKALLEGK
;
A
#
# COMPACT_ATOMS: atom_id res chain seq x y z
N MET A 1 -76.23 6.72 34.48
CA MET A 1 -75.17 7.66 34.06
C MET A 1 -73.99 7.52 35.01
N ALA A 2 -72.79 7.38 34.43
CA ALA A 2 -71.44 7.60 34.95
C ALA A 2 -70.93 6.79 36.17
N MET A 3 -70.23 5.69 35.89
CA MET A 3 -69.16 5.15 36.73
C MET A 3 -67.84 5.91 36.46
N LYS A 4 -67.33 6.60 37.49
CA LYS A 4 -65.91 6.91 37.73
C LYS A 4 -65.31 5.60 38.29
N THR A 5 -64.17 5.05 37.92
CA THR A 5 -62.74 5.47 37.95
C THR A 5 -61.99 4.23 37.41
N GLN A 6 -60.82 4.29 36.76
CA GLN A 6 -59.52 4.33 37.43
C GLN A 6 -58.44 4.15 36.34
N LYS A 7 -57.45 5.04 36.29
CA LYS A 7 -56.26 4.85 35.44
C LYS A 7 -55.37 3.79 36.09
N PRO A 8 -54.71 2.91 35.32
CA PRO A 8 -53.81 1.91 35.88
C PRO A 8 -52.53 2.62 36.36
N THR A 9 -52.43 2.87 37.66
CA THR A 9 -51.15 3.07 38.35
C THR A 9 -50.49 1.71 38.51
N GLY A 10 -49.66 1.35 37.54
CA GLY A 10 -48.76 0.20 37.61
C GLY A 10 -47.31 0.68 37.69
N THR A 11 -46.90 1.19 38.85
CA THR A 11 -45.47 1.35 39.16
C THR A 11 -44.95 -0.04 39.54
N ASN A 12 -44.21 -0.68 38.64
CA ASN A 12 -43.60 -1.98 38.89
C ASN A 12 -42.30 -1.79 39.69
N PRO A 13 -42.20 -2.23 40.96
CA PRO A 13 -41.07 -1.90 41.85
C PRO A 13 -39.74 -2.61 41.50
N PHE A 14 -39.70 -3.39 40.42
CA PHE A 14 -38.52 -4.12 39.95
C PHE A 14 -37.86 -3.52 38.70
N MET A 15 -38.39 -2.40 38.18
CA MET A 15 -37.75 -1.62 37.11
C MET A 15 -37.59 -0.19 37.64
N PRO A 16 -36.45 0.16 38.25
CA PRO A 16 -36.15 1.57 38.49
C PRO A 16 -36.25 2.27 37.14
N GLU A 17 -37.00 3.37 37.09
CA GLU A 17 -37.14 4.20 35.89
C GLU A 17 -35.76 4.41 35.29
N PHE A 18 -35.49 3.74 34.16
CA PHE A 18 -34.28 3.94 33.37
C PHE A 18 -34.40 5.36 32.81
N ASP A 19 -34.02 6.33 33.63
CA ASP A 19 -34.09 7.76 33.32
C ASP A 19 -33.00 8.07 32.29
N MET A 20 -33.31 7.72 31.03
CA MET A 20 -32.45 8.00 29.87
C MET A 20 -32.07 9.48 29.82
N THR A 21 -32.92 10.37 30.33
CA THR A 21 -32.66 11.80 30.47
C THR A 21 -31.47 12.08 31.39
N LYS A 22 -31.44 11.50 32.60
CA LYS A 22 -30.27 11.64 33.51
C LYS A 22 -29.02 10.95 32.98
N MET A 23 -29.18 9.83 32.27
CA MET A 23 -28.06 9.13 31.65
C MET A 23 -27.47 9.95 30.48
N MET A 24 -28.28 10.67 29.72
CA MET A 24 -27.83 11.62 28.69
C MET A 24 -27.30 12.94 29.27
N GLU A 25 -27.86 13.46 30.36
CA GLU A 25 -27.34 14.65 31.04
C GLU A 25 -25.94 14.41 31.64
N GLY A 26 -25.69 13.20 32.15
CA GLY A 26 -24.36 12.78 32.63
C GLY A 26 -23.39 12.44 31.50
N MET A 27 -23.90 12.15 30.31
CA MET A 27 -23.11 11.82 29.12
C MET A 27 -23.03 13.06 28.23
N LYS A 28 -22.11 13.97 28.54
CA LYS A 28 -21.70 15.03 27.59
C LYS A 28 -21.23 14.34 26.30
N ILE A 29 -22.13 14.17 25.33
CA ILE A 29 -21.76 13.69 24.00
C ILE A 29 -20.82 14.77 23.45
N PRO A 30 -19.54 14.45 23.17
CA PRO A 30 -18.63 15.39 22.54
C PRO A 30 -19.33 15.95 21.30
N ALA A 31 -19.19 17.26 21.05
CA ALA A 31 -19.78 17.87 19.86
C ALA A 31 -19.48 16.99 18.64
N MET A 32 -20.53 16.61 17.90
CA MET A 32 -20.38 15.77 16.71
C MET A 32 -19.35 16.46 15.79
N PRO A 33 -18.31 15.74 15.30
CA PRO A 33 -17.28 16.34 14.46
C PRO A 33 -17.91 17.04 13.26
N ASP A 34 -17.33 18.18 12.84
CA ASP A 34 -17.76 18.86 11.61
C ASP A 34 -17.74 17.85 10.44
N MET A 35 -18.93 17.57 9.90
CA MET A 35 -19.11 16.59 8.84
C MET A 35 -18.31 16.96 7.58
N GLY A 36 -18.07 18.24 7.32
CA GLY A 36 -17.21 18.70 6.23
C GLY A 36 -15.76 18.30 6.42
N VAL A 37 -15.25 18.35 7.66
CA VAL A 37 -13.88 17.93 8.00
C VAL A 37 -13.73 16.42 7.87
N VAL A 38 -14.71 15.64 8.31
CA VAL A 38 -14.72 14.18 8.17
C VAL A 38 -14.77 13.77 6.69
N LEU A 39 -15.63 14.39 5.89
CA LEU A 39 -15.71 14.16 4.44
C LEU A 39 -14.39 14.52 3.72
N ALA A 40 -13.77 15.64 4.09
CA ALA A 40 -12.47 16.03 3.55
C ALA A 40 -11.37 15.01 3.89
N ALA A 41 -11.35 14.50 5.13
CA ALA A 41 -10.42 13.46 5.55
C ALA A 41 -10.63 12.15 4.75
N HIS A 42 -11.88 11.74 4.51
CA HIS A 42 -12.18 10.58 3.65
C HIS A 42 -11.69 10.78 2.22
N ARG A 43 -11.91 11.97 1.65
CA ARG A 43 -11.40 12.30 0.31
C ARG A 43 -9.87 12.19 0.26
N ARG A 44 -9.16 12.77 1.22
CA ARG A 44 -7.69 12.69 1.31
C ARG A 44 -7.20 11.24 1.46
N ASN A 45 -7.92 10.40 2.21
CA ASN A 45 -7.60 8.98 2.32
C ASN A 45 -7.70 8.27 0.97
N LEU A 46 -8.77 8.52 0.20
CA LEU A 46 -8.94 7.94 -1.14
C LEU A 46 -7.86 8.43 -2.11
N GLU A 47 -7.49 9.70 -2.05
CA GLU A 47 -6.42 10.27 -2.86
C GLU A 47 -5.07 9.60 -2.54
N ALA A 48 -4.76 9.40 -1.25
CA ALA A 48 -3.53 8.71 -0.82
C ALA A 48 -3.49 7.24 -1.26
N LEU A 49 -4.60 6.50 -1.11
CA LEU A 49 -4.72 5.12 -1.58
C LEU A 49 -4.54 5.03 -3.11
N THR A 50 -5.16 5.95 -3.84
CA THR A 50 -5.03 6.02 -5.30
C THR A 50 -3.59 6.32 -5.71
N ALA A 51 -2.92 7.26 -5.04
CA ALA A 51 -1.55 7.62 -5.31
C ALA A 51 -0.55 6.50 -4.97
N ALA A 52 -0.80 5.74 -3.90
CA ALA A 52 -0.01 4.56 -3.54
C ALA A 52 -0.20 3.42 -4.56
N ASN A 53 -1.45 3.13 -4.96
CA ASN A 53 -1.74 2.15 -6.01
C ASN A 53 -1.09 2.52 -7.34
N ARG A 54 -1.12 3.82 -7.69
CA ARG A 54 -0.46 4.31 -8.90
C ARG A 54 1.05 4.08 -8.85
N ALA A 55 1.70 4.38 -7.73
CA ALA A 55 3.14 4.12 -7.57
C ALA A 55 3.47 2.62 -7.70
N ALA A 56 2.64 1.75 -7.11
CA ALA A 56 2.81 0.31 -7.24
C ALA A 56 2.64 -0.17 -8.69
N LEU A 57 1.63 0.33 -9.41
CA LEU A 57 1.39 0.02 -10.83
C LEU A 57 2.53 0.50 -11.73
N GLU A 58 2.99 1.73 -11.55
CA GLU A 58 4.14 2.28 -12.27
C GLU A 58 5.39 1.45 -12.00
N GLY A 59 5.60 1.00 -10.75
CA GLY A 59 6.65 0.08 -10.38
C GLY A 59 6.59 -1.27 -11.10
N ALA A 60 5.41 -1.90 -11.12
CA ALA A 60 5.21 -3.15 -11.85
C ALA A 60 5.50 -3.00 -13.36
N GLN A 61 5.11 -1.87 -13.94
CA GLN A 61 5.43 -1.56 -15.34
C GLN A 61 6.94 -1.41 -15.58
N LEU A 62 7.67 -0.75 -14.68
CA LEU A 62 9.13 -0.61 -14.77
C LEU A 62 9.82 -1.96 -14.70
N VAL A 63 9.41 -2.82 -13.74
CA VAL A 63 9.93 -4.18 -13.61
C VAL A 63 9.66 -4.99 -14.88
N ALA A 64 8.43 -4.94 -15.42
CA ALA A 64 8.06 -5.65 -16.65
C ALA A 64 8.88 -5.18 -17.87
N ARG A 65 9.09 -3.87 -18.02
CA ARG A 65 9.95 -3.32 -19.07
C ARG A 65 11.38 -3.82 -18.93
N ARG A 66 11.95 -3.73 -17.73
CA ARG A 66 13.32 -4.19 -17.49
C ARG A 66 13.48 -5.68 -17.75
N HIS A 67 12.49 -6.49 -17.39
CA HIS A 67 12.50 -7.92 -17.70
C HIS A 67 12.55 -8.19 -19.22
N MET A 68 11.82 -7.42 -20.03
CA MET A 68 11.89 -7.52 -21.49
C MET A 68 13.23 -7.05 -22.07
N GLU A 69 13.85 -6.03 -21.48
CA GLU A 69 15.19 -5.59 -21.88
C GLU A 69 16.25 -6.66 -21.61
N ILE A 70 16.22 -7.25 -20.40
CA ILE A 70 17.10 -8.38 -20.03
C ILE A 70 16.94 -9.54 -21.02
N MET A 71 15.72 -9.84 -21.45
CA MET A 71 15.47 -10.88 -22.45
C MET A 71 16.11 -10.54 -23.81
N GLN A 72 16.00 -9.30 -24.26
CA GLN A 72 16.62 -8.84 -25.51
C GLN A 72 18.14 -8.89 -25.43
N GLU A 73 18.73 -8.42 -24.33
CA GLU A 73 20.18 -8.49 -24.06
C GLU A 73 20.66 -9.96 -24.07
N THR A 74 19.90 -10.87 -23.45
CA THR A 74 20.23 -12.29 -23.41
C THR A 74 20.21 -12.93 -24.82
N MET A 75 19.20 -12.62 -25.64
CA MET A 75 19.10 -13.13 -27.02
C MET A 75 20.22 -12.58 -27.91
N ALA A 76 20.58 -11.31 -27.75
CA ALA A 76 21.71 -10.69 -28.44
C ALA A 76 23.02 -11.38 -28.07
N GLY A 77 23.28 -11.57 -26.76
CA GLY A 77 24.47 -12.26 -26.26
C GLY A 77 24.58 -13.72 -26.72
N LEU A 78 23.46 -14.44 -26.80
CA LEU A 78 23.43 -15.81 -27.35
C LEU A 78 23.83 -15.81 -28.83
N THR A 79 23.29 -14.89 -29.63
CA THR A 79 23.60 -14.77 -31.06
C THR A 79 25.07 -14.48 -31.28
N GLU A 80 25.66 -13.61 -30.48
CA GLU A 80 27.08 -13.28 -30.53
C GLU A 80 27.95 -14.47 -30.14
N THR A 81 27.60 -15.16 -29.05
CA THR A 81 28.29 -16.39 -28.61
C THR A 81 28.31 -17.46 -29.70
N LEU A 82 27.19 -17.66 -30.41
CA LEU A 82 27.10 -18.63 -31.50
C LEU A 82 27.99 -18.26 -32.70
N LYS A 83 28.05 -16.97 -33.07
CA LYS A 83 28.95 -16.47 -34.12
C LYS A 83 30.42 -16.71 -33.73
N ASP A 84 30.74 -16.41 -32.49
CA ASP A 84 32.09 -16.55 -31.94
C ASP A 84 32.57 -17.99 -31.88
N LEU A 85 31.67 -18.92 -31.56
CA LEU A 85 31.97 -20.35 -31.51
C LEU A 85 32.24 -20.90 -32.92
N ALA A 86 31.43 -20.48 -33.90
CA ALA A 86 31.60 -20.84 -35.32
C ALA A 86 32.92 -20.32 -35.92
N ALA A 87 33.48 -19.25 -35.36
CA ALA A 87 34.76 -18.68 -35.80
C ALA A 87 36.00 -19.36 -35.16
N SER A 88 35.85 -20.10 -34.05
CA SER A 88 37.00 -20.67 -33.32
C SER A 88 37.50 -21.99 -33.95
N LYS A 89 38.83 -22.14 -34.12
CA LYS A 89 39.46 -23.28 -34.82
C LYS A 89 40.35 -24.20 -33.97
N THR A 90 40.61 -23.89 -32.69
CA THR A 90 41.54 -24.68 -31.84
C THR A 90 40.97 -25.00 -30.44
N PRO A 91 41.18 -26.24 -29.91
CA PRO A 91 40.61 -26.68 -28.62
C PRO A 91 41.02 -25.85 -27.40
N SER A 92 42.27 -25.38 -27.34
CA SER A 92 42.75 -24.57 -26.21
C SER A 92 42.12 -23.18 -26.15
N SER A 93 41.77 -22.57 -27.30
CA SER A 93 41.09 -21.27 -27.30
C SER A 93 39.61 -21.39 -26.90
N GLN A 94 39.01 -22.57 -27.09
CA GLN A 94 37.63 -22.84 -26.68
C GLN A 94 37.49 -22.92 -25.16
N ALA A 95 38.43 -23.55 -24.45
CA ALA A 95 38.35 -23.68 -22.99
C ALA A 95 38.45 -22.31 -22.28
N ALA A 96 39.38 -21.45 -22.71
CA ALA A 96 39.49 -20.09 -22.18
C ALA A 96 38.24 -19.25 -22.48
N LYS A 97 37.70 -19.32 -23.71
CA LYS A 97 36.45 -18.66 -24.08
C LYS A 97 35.25 -19.16 -23.26
N GLN A 98 35.15 -20.46 -22.99
CA GLN A 98 34.07 -21.01 -22.17
C GLN A 98 34.11 -20.46 -20.73
N ALA A 99 35.30 -20.35 -20.13
CA ALA A 99 35.45 -19.77 -18.80
C ALA A 99 35.05 -18.28 -18.77
N GLU A 100 35.42 -17.52 -19.80
CA GLU A 100 35.05 -16.10 -19.94
C GLU A 100 33.54 -15.93 -20.16
N LEU A 101 32.92 -16.73 -21.02
CA LEU A 101 31.48 -16.74 -21.23
C LEU A 101 30.71 -17.05 -19.95
N LEU A 102 31.15 -18.05 -19.18
CA LEU A 102 30.53 -18.40 -17.90
C LEU A 102 30.66 -17.26 -16.88
N LYS A 103 31.83 -16.63 -16.80
CA LYS A 103 32.06 -15.48 -15.92
C LYS A 103 31.12 -14.32 -16.28
N THR A 104 31.09 -13.92 -17.53
CA THR A 104 30.24 -12.82 -18.02
C THR A 104 28.75 -13.13 -17.81
N ALA A 105 28.32 -14.38 -18.07
CA ALA A 105 26.94 -14.80 -17.82
C ALA A 105 26.56 -14.68 -16.34
N TYR A 106 27.46 -15.06 -15.43
CA TYR A 106 27.26 -14.93 -13.99
C TYR A 106 27.18 -13.47 -13.55
N GLU A 107 28.12 -12.63 -13.99
CA GLU A 107 28.14 -11.19 -13.67
C GLU A 107 26.86 -10.50 -14.14
N ASN A 108 26.40 -10.80 -15.36
CA ASN A 108 25.15 -10.28 -15.89
C ASN A 108 23.92 -10.76 -15.09
N ALA A 109 23.86 -12.05 -14.74
CA ALA A 109 22.75 -12.58 -13.95
C ALA A 109 22.64 -11.92 -12.57
N VAL A 110 23.78 -11.72 -11.90
CA VAL A 110 23.82 -11.02 -10.60
C VAL A 110 23.41 -9.56 -10.75
N ALA A 111 23.93 -8.85 -11.76
CA ALA A 111 23.59 -7.46 -12.03
C ALA A 111 22.08 -7.28 -12.30
N ASN A 112 21.52 -8.11 -13.18
CA ASN A 112 20.10 -8.08 -13.54
C ASN A 112 19.20 -8.39 -12.35
N THR A 113 19.56 -9.36 -11.51
CA THR A 113 18.80 -9.70 -10.30
C THR A 113 18.81 -8.55 -9.30
N LYS A 114 19.97 -7.91 -9.10
CA LYS A 114 20.10 -6.76 -8.21
C LYS A 114 19.24 -5.59 -8.70
N GLU A 115 19.31 -5.26 -9.98
CA GLU A 115 18.55 -4.15 -10.55
C GLU A 115 17.04 -4.36 -10.43
N LEU A 116 16.55 -5.57 -10.73
CA LEU A 116 15.13 -5.91 -10.53
C LEU A 116 14.72 -5.79 -9.05
N GLY A 117 15.58 -6.23 -8.13
CA GLY A 117 15.37 -6.07 -6.69
C GLY A 117 15.28 -4.60 -6.28
N ASP A 118 16.20 -3.77 -6.76
CA ASP A 118 16.23 -2.33 -6.49
C ASP A 118 14.97 -1.63 -7.03
N LEU A 119 14.50 -2.00 -8.23
CA LEU A 119 13.25 -1.48 -8.79
C LEU A 119 12.04 -1.83 -7.93
N ILE A 120 11.89 -3.11 -7.54
CA ILE A 120 10.79 -3.58 -6.70
C ILE A 120 10.81 -2.85 -5.34
N GLN A 121 12.00 -2.78 -4.72
CA GLN A 121 12.14 -2.15 -3.41
C GLN A 121 11.81 -0.66 -3.47
N LYS A 122 12.27 0.05 -4.49
CA LYS A 122 11.99 1.47 -4.70
C LYS A 122 10.49 1.73 -4.87
N SER A 123 9.82 0.95 -5.72
CA SER A 123 8.38 1.12 -5.97
C SER A 123 7.54 0.84 -4.72
N ASN A 124 7.89 -0.20 -3.95
CA ASN A 124 7.23 -0.48 -2.67
C ASN A 124 7.48 0.63 -1.65
N ALA A 125 8.72 1.13 -1.55
CA ALA A 125 9.06 2.22 -0.64
C ALA A 125 8.28 3.50 -0.97
N GLU A 126 8.11 3.84 -2.26
CA GLU A 126 7.34 5.00 -2.67
C GLU A 126 5.85 4.86 -2.31
N ALA A 127 5.25 3.70 -2.57
CA ALA A 127 3.85 3.44 -2.20
C ALA A 127 3.64 3.53 -0.69
N ILE A 128 4.52 2.91 0.11
CA ILE A 128 4.46 2.96 1.58
C ILE A 128 4.67 4.39 2.10
N SER A 129 5.58 5.16 1.50
CA SER A 129 5.82 6.56 1.88
C SER A 129 4.57 7.44 1.74
N LYS A 130 3.79 7.23 0.67
CA LYS A 130 2.51 7.93 0.45
C LYS A 130 1.50 7.59 1.54
N LEU A 131 1.41 6.32 1.93
CA LEU A 131 0.52 5.87 3.01
C LEU A 131 0.98 6.40 4.38
N ASN A 132 2.28 6.37 4.68
CA ASN A 132 2.84 6.86 5.93
C ASN A 132 2.64 8.38 6.11
N THR A 133 2.81 9.13 5.02
CA THR A 133 2.50 10.57 5.01
C THR A 133 1.05 10.80 5.39
N ARG A 134 0.12 10.12 4.72
CA ARG A 134 -1.31 10.27 5.01
C ARG A 134 -1.69 9.82 6.42
N PHE A 135 -1.08 8.75 6.92
CA PHE A 135 -1.28 8.29 8.30
C PHE A 135 -0.85 9.37 9.31
N SER A 136 0.31 9.98 9.10
CA SER A 136 0.83 11.05 9.96
C SER A 136 -0.07 12.29 9.94
N GLU A 137 -0.58 12.66 8.76
CA GLU A 137 -1.58 13.72 8.62
C GLU A 137 -2.89 13.38 9.33
N ALA A 138 -3.40 12.15 9.19
CA ALA A 138 -4.63 11.70 9.83
C ALA A 138 -4.53 11.76 11.37
N MET A 139 -3.38 11.40 11.94
CA MET A 139 -3.13 11.55 13.37
C MET A 139 -3.11 13.01 13.82
N SER A 140 -2.58 13.91 12.97
CA SER A 140 -2.59 15.35 13.23
C SER A 140 -4.01 15.94 13.14
N GLU A 141 -4.80 15.51 12.17
CA GLU A 141 -6.22 15.87 12.01
C GLU A 141 -7.04 15.39 13.22
N MET A 142 -6.83 14.15 13.69
CA MET A 142 -7.49 13.62 14.88
C MET A 142 -7.14 14.43 16.13
N LYS A 143 -5.86 14.79 16.30
CA LYS A 143 -5.42 15.65 17.41
C LYS A 143 -6.13 17.01 17.36
N ALA A 144 -6.21 17.64 16.18
CA ALA A 144 -6.89 18.91 16.02
C ALA A 144 -8.40 18.83 16.34
N LEU A 145 -9.06 17.73 15.99
CA LEU A 145 -10.46 17.48 16.35
C LEU A 145 -10.67 17.33 17.86
N LEU A 146 -9.73 16.68 18.56
CA LEU A 146 -9.80 16.46 20.01
C LEU A 146 -9.42 17.70 20.84
N GLU A 147 -8.51 18.54 20.32
CA GLU A 147 -8.04 19.75 21.01
C GLU A 147 -9.04 20.92 20.95
N GLY A 148 -10.16 20.77 20.23
CA GLY A 148 -11.29 21.71 20.25
C GLY A 148 -10.87 23.15 19.96
N LYS A 149 -10.70 23.47 18.68
CA LYS A 149 -10.86 24.86 18.20
C LYS A 149 -12.17 25.00 17.48
#